data_AF-A0A0F9CPL1-F1
#
_entry.id   AF-A0A0F9CPL1-F1
#
_cell.length_a   1.000
_cell.length_b   1.000
_cell.length_c   1.000
_cell.angle_alpha   90.00
_cell.angle_beta   90.00
_cell.angle_gamma   90.00
#
_symmetry.space_group_name_H-M   'P 1'
#
loop_
_entity.id
_entity.type
_entity.pdbx_description
1 polymer ?
#
loop_
_entity_poly.entity_id
_entity_poly.type
_entity_poly.pdbx_seq_one_letter_code
_entity_poly.pdbx_strand_id
1 'polypeptide(L)'
;MSKSSGLAVLALLVGVSALGLGAYQMFFVTPTNMKSGIKNTWYSFDTDSKYAEITPYIIPVDSLLINFTVKSGESVYLHFNTMLHIESENFIFVLVLDSVDLLNSPYPTWLIKQTNSTLSVSLQLSLDTVSVGAHNVTMGITSRNTANYISSSSLLVQTYIP
;
A
#
# COMPACT_ATOMS: atom_id res chain seq x y z
N MET A 1 -38.85 58.35 -6.61
CA MET A 1 -38.61 56.92 -6.34
C MET A 1 -38.16 56.24 -7.62
N SER A 2 -36.90 56.36 -7.97
CA SER A 2 -36.29 55.59 -9.05
C SER A 2 -34.88 55.21 -8.60
N LYS A 3 -34.34 54.09 -9.11
CA LYS A 3 -32.97 53.55 -8.91
C LYS A 3 -32.77 52.27 -8.07
N SER A 4 -33.75 51.35 -7.94
CA SER A 4 -33.45 49.99 -7.41
C SER A 4 -33.61 48.84 -8.43
N SER A 5 -34.23 49.11 -9.59
CA SER A 5 -34.55 48.06 -10.57
C SER A 5 -33.32 47.49 -11.29
N GLY A 6 -32.31 48.32 -11.57
CA GLY A 6 -31.07 47.86 -12.22
C GLY A 6 -30.21 46.93 -11.36
N LEU A 7 -30.14 47.18 -10.05
CA LEU A 7 -29.42 46.30 -9.12
C LEU A 7 -30.10 44.93 -9.00
N ALA A 8 -31.44 44.90 -8.98
CA ALA A 8 -32.20 43.66 -8.89
C ALA A 8 -32.00 42.76 -10.12
N VAL A 9 -31.95 43.34 -11.32
CA VAL A 9 -31.69 42.60 -12.57
C VAL A 9 -30.26 42.05 -12.58
N LEU A 10 -29.28 42.83 -12.12
CA LEU A 10 -27.89 42.39 -12.06
C LEU A 10 -27.71 41.24 -11.05
N ALA A 11 -28.35 41.33 -9.88
CA ALA A 11 -28.36 40.27 -8.88
C ALA A 11 -29.02 38.97 -9.42
N LEU A 12 -30.09 39.09 -10.20
CA LEU A 12 -30.75 37.94 -10.84
C LEU A 12 -29.82 37.26 -11.85
N LEU A 13 -29.13 38.02 -12.69
CA LEU A 13 -28.18 37.49 -13.67
C LEU A 13 -27.01 36.76 -13.00
N VAL A 14 -26.46 37.33 -11.92
CA VAL A 14 -25.40 36.67 -11.14
C VAL A 14 -25.90 35.38 -10.51
N GLY A 15 -27.11 35.39 -9.92
CA GLY A 15 -27.71 34.20 -9.31
C GLY A 15 -27.94 33.06 -10.32
N VAL A 16 -28.49 33.38 -11.50
CA VAL A 16 -28.71 32.38 -12.56
C VAL A 16 -27.39 31.88 -13.14
N SER A 17 -26.39 32.74 -13.28
CA SER A 17 -25.06 32.35 -13.75
C SER A 17 -24.35 31.43 -12.75
N ALA A 18 -24.44 31.73 -11.45
CA ALA A 18 -23.89 30.91 -10.38
C ALA A 18 -24.59 29.54 -10.29
N LEU A 19 -25.92 29.49 -10.47
CA LEU A 19 -26.67 28.24 -10.55
C LEU A 19 -26.31 27.42 -11.79
N GLY A 20 -26.16 28.08 -12.95
CA GLY A 20 -25.75 27.43 -14.19
C GLY A 20 -24.34 26.84 -14.12
N LEU A 21 -23.39 27.58 -13.55
CA LEU A 21 -22.02 27.10 -13.31
C LEU A 21 -21.99 25.98 -12.26
N GLY A 22 -22.80 26.09 -11.20
CA GLY A 22 -22.92 25.04 -10.18
C GLY A 22 -23.49 23.74 -10.74
N ALA A 23 -24.54 23.82 -11.57
CA ALA A 23 -25.09 22.66 -12.27
C ALA A 23 -24.09 22.08 -13.28
N TYR A 24 -23.41 22.92 -14.06
CA TYR A 24 -22.38 22.46 -15.00
C TYR A 24 -21.26 21.71 -14.28
N GLN A 25 -20.78 22.24 -13.16
CA GLN A 25 -19.78 21.59 -12.33
C GLN A 25 -20.26 20.22 -11.83
N MET A 26 -21.51 20.12 -11.36
CA MET A 26 -22.07 18.88 -10.82
C MET A 26 -22.28 17.80 -11.89
N PHE A 27 -22.76 18.18 -13.08
CA PHE A 27 -23.16 17.23 -14.12
C PHE A 27 -22.05 16.88 -15.13
N PHE A 28 -21.11 17.80 -15.39
CA PHE A 28 -20.13 17.63 -16.48
C PHE A 28 -18.68 17.61 -16.02
N VAL A 29 -18.36 18.23 -14.88
CA VAL A 29 -16.97 18.33 -14.40
C VAL A 29 -16.69 17.37 -13.26
N THR A 30 -17.65 17.16 -12.36
CA THR A 30 -17.50 16.23 -11.24
C THR A 30 -17.44 14.82 -11.80
N PRO A 31 -16.32 14.08 -11.65
CA PRO A 31 -16.19 12.74 -12.20
C PRO A 31 -17.17 11.80 -11.48
N THR A 32 -18.35 11.59 -12.06
CA THR A 32 -19.34 10.62 -11.57
C THR A 32 -18.85 9.17 -11.71
N ASN A 33 -17.74 8.97 -12.43
CA ASN A 33 -17.09 7.69 -12.68
C ASN A 33 -15.77 7.49 -11.91
N MET A 34 -15.52 8.19 -10.80
CA MET A 34 -14.40 7.88 -9.92
C MET A 34 -14.69 6.59 -9.13
N LYS A 35 -14.61 5.46 -9.83
CA LYS A 35 -14.43 4.14 -9.22
C LYS A 35 -12.98 3.90 -8.81
N SER A 36 -12.07 4.85 -9.05
CA SER A 36 -10.68 4.83 -8.57
C SER A 36 -10.62 5.05 -7.04
N GLY A 37 -9.66 4.43 -6.38
CA GLY A 37 -9.41 4.54 -4.94
C GLY A 37 -9.38 3.19 -4.20
N ILE A 38 -9.00 3.26 -2.92
CA ILE A 38 -8.87 2.10 -2.03
C ILE A 38 -10.24 1.44 -1.83
N LYS A 39 -10.27 0.12 -1.95
CA LYS A 39 -11.47 -0.72 -1.79
C LYS A 39 -11.47 -1.43 -0.46
N ASN A 40 -10.35 -2.05 -0.10
CA ASN A 40 -10.21 -2.80 1.13
C ASN A 40 -8.82 -2.55 1.73
N THR A 41 -8.71 -2.73 3.05
CA THR A 41 -7.44 -2.62 3.77
C THR A 41 -7.38 -3.69 4.84
N TRP A 42 -6.24 -4.36 4.92
CA TRP A 42 -5.89 -5.34 5.95
C TRP A 42 -4.60 -4.91 6.61
N TYR A 43 -4.46 -5.22 7.89
CA TYR A 43 -3.31 -4.84 8.69
C TYR A 43 -2.99 -5.95 9.68
N SER A 44 -1.70 -6.28 9.80
CA SER A 44 -1.16 -7.14 10.83
C SER A 44 0.05 -6.47 11.48
N PHE A 45 0.25 -6.74 12.77
CA PHE A 45 1.36 -6.22 13.55
C PHE A 45 1.84 -7.29 14.51
N ASP A 46 3.16 -7.45 14.58
CA ASP A 46 3.84 -8.37 15.47
C ASP A 46 4.98 -7.66 16.20
N THR A 47 5.01 -7.79 17.52
CA THR A 47 6.06 -7.20 18.35
C THR A 47 7.27 -8.11 18.52
N ASP A 48 7.11 -9.41 18.23
CA ASP A 48 8.13 -10.40 18.51
C ASP A 48 9.35 -10.26 17.59
N SER A 49 10.52 -10.64 18.13
CA SER A 49 11.72 -10.74 17.31
C SER A 49 11.69 -12.01 16.47
N LYS A 50 11.96 -11.88 15.17
CA LYS A 50 12.12 -13.00 14.23
C LYS A 50 13.54 -13.02 13.69
N TYR A 51 14.29 -14.04 14.08
CA TYR A 51 15.66 -14.25 13.61
C TYR A 51 15.64 -14.82 12.21
N ALA A 52 16.53 -14.30 11.35
CA ALA A 52 16.68 -14.83 10.01
C ALA A 52 17.49 -16.13 10.04
N GLU A 53 17.16 -17.06 9.14
CA GLU A 53 17.99 -18.24 8.89
C GLU A 53 19.11 -17.92 7.90
N ILE A 54 20.11 -18.82 7.87
CA ILE A 54 21.23 -18.73 6.95
C ILE A 54 20.73 -18.96 5.51
N THR A 55 21.01 -18.02 4.62
CA THR A 55 20.79 -18.13 3.17
C THR A 55 21.28 -19.49 2.65
N PRO A 56 20.51 -20.21 1.81
CA PRO A 56 19.42 -19.72 0.95
C PRO A 56 17.99 -19.87 1.50
N TYR A 57 17.82 -20.29 2.76
CA TYR A 57 16.48 -20.53 3.30
C TYR A 57 15.77 -19.20 3.59
N ILE A 58 14.60 -19.02 2.99
CA ILE A 58 13.68 -17.91 3.24
C ILE A 58 12.67 -18.39 4.28
N ILE A 59 12.57 -17.69 5.40
CA ILE A 59 11.56 -17.98 6.42
C ILE A 59 10.40 -16.99 6.25
N PRO A 60 9.16 -17.47 6.05
CA PRO A 60 7.99 -16.61 6.11
C PRO A 60 7.74 -16.12 7.54
N VAL A 61 7.37 -14.86 7.68
CA VAL A 61 6.96 -14.28 8.96
C VAL A 61 5.50 -14.63 9.20
N ASP A 62 5.24 -15.85 9.68
CA ASP A 62 3.87 -16.40 9.79
C ASP A 62 2.94 -15.56 10.68
N SER A 63 3.49 -14.85 11.66
CA SER A 63 2.73 -13.92 12.52
C SER A 63 2.13 -12.73 11.76
N LEU A 64 2.65 -12.42 10.57
CA LEU A 64 2.16 -11.35 9.69
C LEU A 64 1.34 -11.86 8.52
N LEU A 65 0.95 -13.15 8.51
CA LEU A 65 0.15 -13.70 7.43
C LEU A 65 -1.22 -13.01 7.32
N ILE A 66 -1.46 -12.35 6.19
CA ILE A 66 -2.73 -11.69 5.88
C ILE A 66 -3.44 -12.45 4.77
N ASN A 67 -4.70 -12.81 5.04
CA ASN A 67 -5.61 -13.31 4.02
C ASN A 67 -6.43 -12.14 3.47
N PHE A 68 -6.32 -11.89 2.17
CA PHE A 68 -7.02 -10.79 1.48
C PHE A 68 -7.73 -11.30 0.24
N THR A 69 -8.57 -10.46 -0.37
CA THR A 69 -9.35 -10.84 -1.56
C THR A 69 -9.28 -9.73 -2.60
N VAL A 70 -8.99 -10.11 -3.84
CA VAL A 70 -8.89 -9.22 -4.99
C VAL A 70 -10.11 -9.40 -5.88
N LYS A 71 -10.79 -8.31 -6.23
CA LYS A 71 -11.88 -8.32 -7.22
C LYS A 71 -11.38 -7.96 -8.61
N SER A 72 -12.17 -8.29 -9.63
CA SER A 72 -11.85 -7.95 -11.02
C SER A 72 -11.64 -6.44 -11.19
N GLY A 73 -10.47 -6.07 -11.72
CA GLY A 73 -10.07 -4.68 -11.96
C GLY A 73 -9.46 -3.97 -10.75
N GLU A 74 -9.23 -4.68 -9.64
CA GLU A 74 -8.46 -4.15 -8.50
C GLU A 74 -6.97 -4.53 -8.63
N SER A 75 -6.11 -3.59 -8.26
CA SER A 75 -4.68 -3.76 -8.00
C SER A 75 -4.44 -3.91 -6.49
N VAL A 76 -3.24 -4.36 -6.11
CA VAL A 76 -2.84 -4.58 -4.71
C VAL A 76 -1.68 -3.67 -4.35
N TYR A 77 -1.77 -2.99 -3.22
CA TYR A 77 -0.68 -2.25 -2.60
C TYR A 77 -0.28 -2.93 -1.29
N LEU A 78 1.03 -3.05 -1.08
CA LEU A 78 1.64 -3.69 0.07
C LEU A 78 2.60 -2.70 0.73
N HIS A 79 2.51 -2.59 2.05
CA HIS A 79 3.45 -1.81 2.85
C HIS A 79 3.89 -2.62 4.06
N PHE A 80 5.18 -2.93 4.11
CA PHE A 80 5.80 -3.60 5.23
C PHE A 80 6.71 -2.62 5.98
N ASN A 81 6.65 -2.61 7.29
CA ASN A 81 7.53 -1.84 8.15
C ASN A 81 8.11 -2.74 9.25
N THR A 82 9.37 -2.55 9.61
CA THR A 82 9.98 -3.26 10.72
C THR A 82 11.17 -2.50 11.29
N MET A 83 11.53 -2.79 12.54
CA MET A 83 12.88 -2.54 13.03
C MET A 83 13.78 -3.71 12.61
N LEU A 84 14.90 -3.41 11.96
CA LEU A 84 15.88 -4.39 11.52
C LEU A 84 17.15 -4.24 12.34
N HIS A 85 17.64 -5.36 12.87
CA HIS A 85 18.88 -5.47 13.61
C HIS A 85 19.86 -6.33 12.82
N ILE A 86 20.98 -5.75 12.42
CA ILE A 86 22.05 -6.42 11.68
C ILE A 86 23.32 -6.39 12.53
N GLU A 87 23.81 -7.56 12.95
CA GLU A 87 25.12 -7.71 13.55
C GLU A 87 26.22 -7.66 12.48
N SER A 88 26.08 -8.44 11.40
CA SER A 88 27.01 -8.44 10.27
C SER A 88 26.35 -8.94 8.99
N GLU A 89 27.03 -8.76 7.85
CA GLU A 89 26.63 -9.24 6.53
C GLU A 89 25.38 -8.55 5.95
N ASN A 90 24.51 -9.31 5.28
CA ASN A 90 23.37 -8.83 4.55
C ASN A 90 22.06 -9.41 5.09
N PHE A 91 21.00 -8.63 4.94
CA PHE A 91 19.63 -9.05 5.21
C PHE A 91 18.81 -8.90 3.93
N ILE A 92 17.97 -9.89 3.64
CA ILE A 92 17.15 -9.93 2.44
C ILE A 92 15.69 -10.06 2.84
N PHE A 93 14.85 -9.24 2.23
CA PHE A 93 13.40 -9.35 2.28
C PHE A 93 12.86 -9.80 0.93
N VAL A 94 11.88 -10.70 0.99
CA VAL A 94 11.17 -11.26 -0.17
C VAL A 94 9.68 -11.21 0.12
N LEU A 95 8.86 -10.99 -0.91
CA LEU A 95 7.41 -11.11 -0.76
C LEU A 95 7.01 -12.58 -0.91
N VAL A 96 6.19 -13.08 0.00
CA VAL A 96 5.62 -14.43 -0.09
C VAL A 96 4.12 -14.29 -0.35
N LEU A 97 3.67 -14.74 -1.53
CA LEU A 97 2.26 -14.69 -1.94
C LEU A 97 1.79 -16.11 -2.24
N ASP A 98 0.69 -16.54 -1.65
CA ASP A 98 0.13 -17.89 -1.82
C ASP A 98 1.16 -19.01 -1.56
N SER A 99 1.99 -18.81 -0.53
CA SER A 99 3.11 -19.69 -0.16
C SER A 99 4.21 -19.81 -1.24
N VAL A 100 4.29 -18.87 -2.19
CA VAL A 100 5.33 -18.79 -3.21
C VAL A 100 6.23 -17.58 -2.93
N ASP A 101 7.54 -17.82 -2.85
CA ASP A 101 8.55 -16.77 -2.77
C ASP A 101 8.64 -16.03 -4.11
N LEU A 102 8.17 -14.78 -4.14
CA LEU A 102 8.20 -13.94 -5.33
C LEU A 102 9.58 -13.29 -5.48
N LEU A 103 10.43 -13.96 -6.26
CA LEU A 103 11.81 -13.57 -6.50
C LEU A 103 11.99 -13.04 -7.93
N ASN A 104 12.78 -11.97 -8.07
CA ASN A 104 13.17 -11.35 -9.33
C ASN A 104 12.02 -10.71 -10.14
N SER A 105 12.39 -9.95 -11.17
CA SER A 105 11.48 -9.17 -12.01
C SER A 105 10.22 -9.95 -12.42
N PRO A 106 9.01 -9.39 -12.21
CA PRO A 106 8.72 -8.02 -11.77
C PRO A 106 8.77 -7.80 -10.25
N TYR A 107 9.04 -8.83 -9.45
CA TYR A 107 9.01 -8.77 -7.99
C TYR A 107 10.37 -8.36 -7.40
N PRO A 108 10.43 -7.29 -6.60
CA PRO A 108 11.69 -6.86 -6.01
C PRO A 108 12.17 -7.83 -4.93
N THR A 109 13.48 -8.04 -4.88
CA THR A 109 14.17 -8.61 -3.73
C THR A 109 14.95 -7.49 -3.05
N TRP A 110 14.63 -7.17 -1.81
CA TRP A 110 15.27 -6.06 -1.10
C TRP A 110 16.47 -6.56 -0.32
N LEU A 111 17.66 -6.07 -0.68
CA LEU A 111 18.93 -6.42 -0.05
C LEU A 111 19.46 -5.23 0.76
N ILE A 112 19.64 -5.42 2.05
CA ILE A 112 20.25 -4.44 2.94
C ILE A 112 21.61 -4.97 3.39
N LYS A 113 22.67 -4.18 3.20
CA LYS A 113 24.03 -4.49 3.63
C LYS A 113 24.48 -3.45 4.64
N GLN A 114 24.60 -3.87 5.89
CA GLN A 114 25.04 -3.03 7.01
C GLN A 114 25.83 -3.89 7.99
N THR A 115 26.49 -3.26 8.95
CA THR A 115 27.20 -3.96 10.03
C THR A 115 26.88 -3.28 11.35
N ASN A 116 26.63 -4.07 12.39
CA ASN A 116 26.35 -3.63 13.75
C ASN A 116 25.40 -2.42 13.83
N SER A 117 24.24 -2.56 13.19
CA SER A 117 23.30 -1.47 12.96
C SER A 117 21.88 -1.88 13.32
N THR A 118 21.11 -0.92 13.86
CA THR A 118 19.67 -1.03 14.05
C THR A 118 19.00 0.09 13.28
N LEU A 119 18.08 -0.25 12.37
CA LEU A 119 17.40 0.74 11.52
C LEU A 119 15.94 0.37 11.27
N SER A 120 15.10 1.38 11.09
CA SER A 120 13.73 1.17 10.60
C SER A 120 13.75 0.97 9.08
N VAL A 121 13.03 -0.05 8.63
CA VAL A 121 12.92 -0.42 7.22
C VAL A 121 11.46 -0.34 6.82
N SER A 122 11.18 0.35 5.72
CA SER A 122 9.84 0.49 5.13
C SER A 122 9.90 0.08 3.66
N LEU A 123 9.20 -1.00 3.31
CA LEU A 123 9.16 -1.57 1.96
C LEU A 123 7.75 -1.42 1.39
N GLN A 124 7.66 -0.92 0.16
CA GLN A 124 6.37 -0.68 -0.51
C GLN A 124 6.39 -1.34 -1.89
N LEU A 125 5.26 -1.94 -2.26
CA LEU A 125 5.09 -2.59 -3.56
C LEU A 125 3.64 -2.45 -4.04
N SER A 126 3.47 -2.04 -5.29
CA SER A 126 2.18 -2.06 -5.99
C SER A 126 2.20 -3.13 -7.06
N LEU A 127 1.15 -3.94 -7.12
CA LEU A 127 0.97 -5.04 -8.06
C LEU A 127 -0.34 -4.86 -8.82
N ASP A 128 -0.24 -4.62 -10.12
CA ASP A 128 -1.41 -4.42 -10.99
C ASP A 128 -1.95 -5.73 -11.60
N THR A 129 -1.30 -6.87 -11.32
CA THR A 129 -1.52 -8.14 -12.01
C THR A 129 -1.89 -9.30 -11.08
N VAL A 130 -2.37 -9.03 -9.86
CA VAL A 130 -2.85 -10.10 -8.97
C VAL A 130 -4.16 -10.66 -9.51
N SER A 131 -4.27 -11.98 -9.57
CA SER A 131 -5.47 -12.65 -10.07
C SER A 131 -6.68 -12.37 -9.16
N VAL A 132 -7.88 -12.56 -9.69
CA VAL A 132 -9.11 -12.41 -8.92
C VAL A 132 -9.27 -13.63 -8.01
N GLY A 133 -9.43 -13.41 -6.70
CA GLY A 133 -9.55 -14.49 -5.75
C GLY A 133 -9.15 -14.12 -4.33
N ALA A 134 -9.15 -15.12 -3.45
CA ALA A 134 -8.59 -15.03 -2.12
C ALA A 134 -7.10 -15.40 -2.18
N HIS A 135 -6.27 -14.60 -1.52
CA HIS A 135 -4.83 -14.74 -1.50
C HIS A 135 -4.31 -14.64 -0.07
N ASN A 136 -3.17 -15.26 0.17
CA ASN A 136 -2.41 -15.06 1.41
C ASN A 136 -1.10 -14.32 1.11
N VAL A 137 -0.69 -13.44 2.00
CA VAL A 137 0.57 -12.71 1.85
C VAL A 137 1.28 -12.56 3.18
N THR A 138 2.60 -12.70 3.13
CA THR A 138 3.51 -12.36 4.22
C THR A 138 4.86 -11.91 3.65
N MET A 139 5.77 -11.51 4.53
CA MET A 139 7.15 -11.25 4.19
C MET A 139 8.01 -12.45 4.51
N GLY A 140 8.93 -12.78 3.59
CA GLY A 140 10.01 -13.73 3.79
C GLY A 140 11.29 -13.00 4.15
N ILE A 141 12.05 -13.57 5.08
CA ILE A 141 13.35 -13.04 5.51
C ILE A 141 14.45 -14.08 5.40
N THR A 142 15.66 -13.63 5.06
CA THR A 142 16.87 -14.48 5.05
C THR A 142 18.12 -13.63 5.26
N SER A 143 19.16 -14.21 5.85
CA SER A 143 20.43 -13.54 6.12
C SER A 143 21.61 -14.50 6.07
N ARG A 144 22.85 -14.03 6.02
CA ARG A 144 24.04 -14.89 6.20
C ARG A 144 24.49 -15.03 7.64
N ASN A 145 23.87 -14.29 8.56
CA ASN A 145 24.13 -14.37 9.99
C ASN A 145 22.81 -14.57 10.74
N THR A 146 22.72 -15.64 11.53
CA THR A 146 21.52 -15.98 12.33
C THR A 146 21.26 -15.04 13.49
N ALA A 147 22.25 -14.22 13.85
CA ALA A 147 22.07 -13.18 14.86
C ALA A 147 21.34 -11.93 14.31
N ASN A 148 21.14 -11.85 12.99
CA ASN A 148 20.32 -10.80 12.40
C ASN A 148 18.84 -11.13 12.59
N TYR A 149 18.06 -10.13 12.98
CA TYR A 149 16.63 -10.31 13.24
C TYR A 149 15.85 -9.04 12.92
N ILE A 150 14.56 -9.22 12.74
CA ILE A 150 13.58 -8.14 12.70
C ILE A 150 12.77 -8.13 14.00
N SER A 151 12.27 -6.97 14.38
CA SER A 151 11.36 -6.82 15.52
C SER A 151 10.34 -5.71 15.22
N SER A 152 9.20 -5.72 15.92
CA SER A 152 8.15 -4.70 15.77
C SER A 152 7.75 -4.48 14.31
N SER A 153 7.28 -5.56 13.68
CA SER A 153 6.99 -5.62 12.26
C SER A 153 5.50 -5.40 11.99
N SER A 154 5.15 -4.66 10.96
CA SER A 154 3.78 -4.49 10.47
C SER A 154 3.69 -4.77 8.98
N LEU A 155 2.55 -5.33 8.57
CA LEU A 155 2.19 -5.52 7.17
C LEU A 155 0.81 -4.92 6.93
N LEU A 156 0.72 -4.09 5.90
CA LEU A 156 -0.51 -3.49 5.42
C LEU A 156 -0.74 -3.92 3.97
N VAL A 157 -1.95 -4.38 3.68
CA VAL A 157 -2.39 -4.79 2.35
C VAL A 157 -3.59 -3.94 1.98
N GLN A 158 -3.62 -3.37 0.78
CA GLN A 158 -4.73 -2.61 0.26
C GLN A 158 -5.09 -3.11 -1.13
N THR A 159 -6.38 -3.26 -1.41
CA THR A 159 -6.82 -3.32 -2.82
C THR A 159 -7.31 -1.95 -3.25
N TYR A 160 -7.01 -1.56 -4.48
CA TYR A 160 -7.42 -0.28 -5.04
C TYR A 160 -7.78 -0.45 -6.52
N ILE A 161 -8.64 0.41 -7.02
CA ILE A 161 -8.80 0.58 -8.48
C ILE A 161 -7.95 1.81 -8.84
N PRO A 162 -6.97 1.71 -9.74
CA PRO A 162 -6.18 2.87 -10.17
C PRO A 162 -7.06 3.98 -10.77
#